data_AF-A0AAW2RPX4-F1
#
_entry.id   AF-A0AAW2RPX4-F1
#
_cell.length_a   1.000
_cell.length_b   1.000
_cell.length_c   1.000
_cell.angle_alpha   90.00
_cell.angle_beta   90.00
_cell.angle_gamma   90.00
#
_symmetry.space_group_name_H-M   'P 1'
#
loop_
_entity.id
_entity.type
_entity.pdbx_description
1 polymer ?
#
loop_
_entity_poly.entity_id
_entity_poly.type
_entity_poly.pdbx_seq_one_letter_code
_entity_poly.pdbx_strand_id
1 'polypeptide(L)'
;THHQNHGHVENDESWHPLSEKIYKNLDTVTKKLRFTLPFPLLAFPIYLWSRSPGKQGSHFHPDSDLFIPNEKKDVITSTVCWTAMLALLVGLSFVIGPVQLLKLYGIPYLGNVMWLDLVTYLHHHGHEDKLPWYRGKEWSHLLSYVFGKTGMELFERGPYDSDRDYGWINNIHHDIGTHVIHHLFPQIPHYHLIEATEAARPVLGEYYREPKKSAPLPFHLLGDLIRSLKKDHYVSDVGDVVYYQTDPQLTGAEKS
;
A
#
# COMPACT_ATOMS: atom_id res chain seq x y z
N THR A 1 12.59 4.22 -1.97
CA THR A 1 11.27 3.89 -2.58
C THR A 1 10.53 2.88 -1.71
N HIS A 2 9.27 2.57 -2.01
CA HIS A 2 8.46 1.60 -1.24
C HIS A 2 9.14 0.22 -1.08
N HIS A 3 9.62 -0.39 -2.17
CA HIS A 3 10.37 -1.66 -2.14
C HIS A 3 11.72 -1.62 -1.40
N GLN A 4 12.23 -0.43 -1.09
CA GLN A 4 13.48 -0.28 -0.37
C GLN A 4 13.25 -0.03 1.12
N ASN A 5 12.11 0.54 1.49
CA ASN A 5 11.87 1.09 2.82
C ASN A 5 10.63 0.50 3.49
N HIS A 6 10.04 -0.55 2.91
CA HIS A 6 8.86 -1.23 3.45
C HIS A 6 8.98 -1.47 4.96
N GLY A 7 7.89 -1.26 5.70
CA GLY A 7 7.86 -1.47 7.16
C GLY A 7 8.63 -0.40 7.98
N HIS A 8 9.25 0.57 7.31
CA HIS A 8 9.85 1.75 7.97
C HIS A 8 8.80 2.85 8.15
N VAL A 9 8.60 3.34 9.37
CA VAL A 9 7.59 4.38 9.66
C VAL A 9 7.78 5.65 8.81
N GLU A 10 9.03 6.12 8.71
CA GLU A 10 9.36 7.41 8.08
C GLU A 10 9.71 7.29 6.58
N ASN A 11 10.45 6.26 6.19
CA ASN A 11 11.03 6.15 4.85
C ASN A 11 10.15 5.39 3.85
N ASP A 12 9.15 4.62 4.30
CA ASP A 12 8.19 3.97 3.40
C ASP A 12 7.23 5.01 2.79
N GLU A 13 6.89 4.86 1.53
CA GLU A 13 6.07 5.82 0.78
C GLU A 13 4.61 5.40 0.64
N SER A 14 4.33 4.09 0.62
CA SER A 14 3.00 3.56 0.33
C SER A 14 2.37 2.98 1.57
N TRP A 15 1.14 3.40 1.88
CA TRP A 15 0.33 2.90 3.00
C TRP A 15 1.03 2.86 4.38
N HIS A 16 2.08 3.64 4.58
CA HIS A 16 2.78 3.69 5.87
C HIS A 16 1.94 4.39 6.97
N PRO A 17 2.20 4.10 8.26
CA PRO A 17 1.45 4.66 9.37
C PRO A 17 1.75 6.14 9.53
N LEU A 18 0.75 6.86 10.00
CA LEU A 18 0.94 8.21 10.49
C LEU A 18 1.44 8.19 11.94
N SER A 19 2.38 9.07 12.25
CA SER A 19 2.70 9.35 13.65
C SER A 19 1.46 9.96 14.34
N GLU A 20 1.32 9.72 15.64
CA GLU A 20 0.20 10.24 16.43
C GLU A 20 0.07 11.76 16.31
N LYS A 21 1.19 12.49 16.36
CA LYS A 21 1.23 13.94 16.13
C LYS A 21 0.67 14.33 14.76
N ILE A 22 1.07 13.66 13.68
CA ILE A 22 0.57 13.99 12.32
C ILE A 22 -0.92 13.69 12.25
N TYR A 23 -1.32 12.51 12.72
CA TYR A 23 -2.70 12.05 12.72
C TYR A 23 -3.66 13.01 13.46
N LYS A 24 -3.27 13.46 14.67
CA LYS A 24 -4.07 14.38 15.48
C LYS A 24 -4.26 15.74 14.80
N ASN A 25 -3.30 16.18 13.99
CA ASN A 25 -3.34 17.45 13.26
C ASN A 25 -4.00 17.37 11.88
N LEU A 26 -4.45 16.19 11.44
CA LEU A 26 -5.17 16.07 10.18
C LEU A 26 -6.53 16.77 10.23
N ASP A 27 -6.87 17.46 9.14
CA ASP A 27 -8.21 17.98 8.93
C ASP A 27 -9.24 16.84 8.68
N THR A 28 -10.53 17.17 8.83
CA THR A 28 -11.61 16.19 8.71
C THR A 28 -11.71 15.57 7.32
N VAL A 29 -11.39 16.32 6.25
CA VAL A 29 -11.46 15.79 4.87
C VAL A 29 -10.34 14.77 4.67
N THR A 30 -9.11 15.08 5.08
CA THR A 30 -7.99 14.14 5.00
C THR A 30 -8.23 12.89 5.85
N LYS A 31 -8.79 13.03 7.07
CA LYS A 31 -9.16 11.85 7.88
C LYS A 31 -10.21 10.98 7.19
N LYS A 32 -11.26 11.58 6.61
CA LYS A 32 -12.28 10.82 5.85
C LYS A 32 -11.68 10.13 4.63
N LEU A 33 -10.84 10.84 3.87
CA LEU A 33 -10.15 10.30 2.70
C LEU A 33 -9.31 9.08 3.07
N ARG A 34 -8.67 9.08 4.23
CA ARG A 34 -7.72 8.03 4.63
C ARG A 34 -8.34 6.86 5.39
N PHE A 35 -9.46 7.06 6.09
CA PHE A 35 -10.02 6.05 7.01
C PHE A 35 -11.50 5.70 6.77
N THR A 36 -12.21 6.36 5.85
CA THR A 36 -13.65 6.13 5.64
C THR A 36 -13.94 5.61 4.23
N LEU A 37 -14.42 4.36 4.12
CA LEU A 37 -14.80 3.80 2.82
C LEU A 37 -15.87 4.64 2.11
N PRO A 38 -15.80 4.76 0.76
CA PRO A 38 -14.83 4.14 -0.13
C PRO A 38 -13.57 5.00 -0.38
N PHE A 39 -13.43 6.14 0.28
CA PHE A 39 -12.45 7.17 -0.09
C PHE A 39 -10.97 6.74 -0.07
N PRO A 40 -10.50 5.87 0.85
CA PRO A 40 -9.12 5.39 0.81
C PRO A 40 -8.79 4.66 -0.49
N LEU A 41 -9.79 4.03 -1.12
CA LEU A 41 -9.63 3.32 -2.39
C LEU A 41 -9.57 4.26 -3.61
N LEU A 42 -9.59 5.57 -3.39
CA LEU A 42 -9.46 6.60 -4.42
C LEU A 42 -8.27 7.52 -4.12
N ALA A 43 -7.41 7.13 -3.17
CA ALA A 43 -6.35 7.99 -2.67
C ALA A 43 -5.13 8.01 -3.59
N PHE A 44 -4.89 6.95 -4.38
CA PHE A 44 -3.69 6.85 -5.22
C PHE A 44 -3.43 8.07 -6.13
N PRO A 45 -4.40 8.59 -6.90
CA PRO A 45 -4.17 9.77 -7.73
C PRO A 45 -3.79 11.02 -6.91
N ILE A 46 -4.35 11.17 -5.72
CA ILE A 46 -4.03 12.28 -4.80
C ILE A 46 -2.62 12.11 -4.24
N TYR A 47 -2.25 10.89 -3.87
CA TYR A 47 -0.90 10.53 -3.44
C TYR A 47 0.16 10.86 -4.50
N LEU A 48 -0.13 10.62 -5.78
CA LEU A 48 0.80 10.97 -6.85
C LEU A 48 1.06 12.49 -6.91
N TRP A 49 0.04 13.31 -6.67
CA TRP A 49 0.14 14.77 -6.72
C TRP A 49 0.80 15.38 -5.47
N SER A 50 0.43 14.91 -4.28
CA SER A 50 0.75 15.60 -3.02
C SER A 50 1.40 14.71 -1.94
N ARG A 51 1.68 13.45 -2.25
CA ARG A 51 2.17 12.41 -1.33
C ARG A 51 1.27 12.22 -0.09
N SER A 52 1.71 11.33 0.79
CA SER A 52 1.08 11.07 2.09
C SER A 52 1.28 12.26 3.05
N PRO A 53 0.26 12.63 3.86
CA PRO A 53 0.42 13.53 4.99
C PRO A 53 1.68 13.29 5.82
N GLY A 54 2.43 14.36 6.08
CA GLY A 54 3.75 14.30 6.70
C GLY A 54 4.91 14.33 5.70
N LYS A 55 4.64 14.10 4.41
CA LYS A 55 5.62 14.16 3.31
C LYS A 55 5.28 15.31 2.37
N GLN A 56 6.29 15.82 1.65
CA GLN A 56 6.17 16.98 0.77
C GLN A 56 6.63 16.64 -0.65
N GLY A 57 6.18 17.39 -1.64
CA GLY A 57 6.56 17.16 -3.04
C GLY A 57 5.56 16.30 -3.81
N SER A 58 5.94 15.95 -5.04
CA SER A 58 5.05 15.37 -6.04
C SER A 58 5.80 14.37 -6.90
N HIS A 59 5.13 13.31 -7.35
CA HIS A 59 5.66 12.44 -8.41
C HIS A 59 5.75 13.18 -9.76
N PHE A 60 5.03 14.30 -9.84
CA PHE A 60 5.00 15.40 -10.82
C PHE A 60 6.31 16.16 -11.01
N HIS A 61 7.06 16.27 -9.92
CA HIS A 61 8.04 17.32 -9.77
C HIS A 61 9.46 16.75 -9.84
N PRO A 62 10.27 17.17 -10.82
CA PRO A 62 11.59 16.60 -11.05
C PRO A 62 12.62 16.90 -9.95
N ASP A 63 12.37 17.93 -9.13
CA ASP A 63 13.17 18.24 -7.94
C ASP A 63 12.50 17.78 -6.63
N SER A 64 11.53 16.87 -6.72
CA SER A 64 10.96 16.20 -5.53
C SER A 64 12.03 15.36 -4.84
N ASP A 65 12.06 15.35 -3.51
CA ASP A 65 12.99 14.55 -2.70
C ASP A 65 12.73 13.03 -2.79
N LEU A 66 11.68 12.63 -3.51
CA LEU A 66 11.43 11.26 -3.95
C LEU A 66 12.51 10.70 -4.88
N PHE A 67 13.15 11.57 -5.65
CA PHE A 67 14.00 11.18 -6.77
C PHE A 67 15.45 11.58 -6.53
N ILE A 68 16.38 10.73 -6.94
CA ILE A 68 17.80 11.11 -6.98
C ILE A 68 18.05 12.01 -8.20
N PRO A 69 19.08 12.88 -8.18
CA PRO A 69 19.31 13.85 -9.27
C PRO A 69 19.42 13.23 -10.67
N ASN A 70 19.86 11.98 -10.77
CA ASN A 70 19.99 11.27 -12.04
C ASN A 70 18.65 10.84 -12.66
N GLU A 71 17.59 10.70 -11.86
CA GLU A 71 16.23 10.33 -12.30
C GLU A 71 15.44 11.54 -12.84
N LYS A 72 15.97 12.75 -12.69
CA LYS A 72 15.29 14.01 -13.05
C LYS A 72 14.71 14.00 -14.47
N LYS A 73 15.48 13.47 -15.44
CA LYS A 73 15.05 13.41 -16.85
C LYS A 73 13.94 12.40 -17.07
N ASP A 74 13.93 11.31 -16.31
CA ASP A 74 12.90 10.27 -16.39
C ASP A 74 11.57 10.81 -15.85
N VAL A 75 11.61 11.58 -14.76
CA VAL A 75 10.43 12.26 -14.21
C VAL A 75 9.84 13.26 -15.20
N ILE A 76 10.68 14.10 -15.84
CA ILE A 76 10.20 15.05 -16.85
C ILE A 76 9.56 14.30 -18.02
N THR A 77 10.22 13.25 -18.51
CA THR A 77 9.76 12.46 -19.65
C THR A 77 8.41 11.80 -19.35
N SER A 78 8.28 11.14 -18.19
CA SER A 78 7.04 10.50 -17.77
C SER A 78 5.91 11.51 -17.61
N THR A 79 6.19 12.68 -17.02
CA THR A 79 5.21 13.78 -16.84
C THR A 79 4.70 14.32 -18.17
N VAL A 80 5.59 14.51 -19.14
CA VAL A 80 5.21 14.92 -20.51
C VAL A 80 4.33 13.87 -21.17
N CYS A 81 4.69 12.58 -21.08
CA CYS A 81 3.89 11.49 -21.64
C CYS A 81 2.49 11.41 -21.02
N TRP A 82 2.38 11.52 -19.70
CA TRP A 82 1.10 11.54 -18.99
C TRP A 82 0.24 12.75 -19.37
N THR A 83 0.86 13.93 -19.48
CA THR A 83 0.18 15.16 -19.90
C THR A 83 -0.33 15.04 -21.34
N ALA A 84 0.48 14.49 -22.24
CA ALA A 84 0.09 14.23 -23.62
C ALA A 84 -1.07 13.23 -23.70
N MET A 85 -1.03 12.14 -22.92
CA MET A 85 -2.13 11.18 -22.85
C MET A 85 -3.43 11.83 -22.34
N LEU A 86 -3.35 12.68 -21.31
CA LEU A 86 -4.52 13.42 -20.82
C LEU A 86 -5.09 14.35 -21.90
N ALA A 87 -4.23 15.08 -22.61
CA ALA A 87 -4.64 15.95 -23.71
C ALA A 87 -5.32 15.16 -24.85
N LEU A 88 -4.80 13.98 -25.20
CA LEU A 88 -5.41 13.08 -26.17
C LEU A 88 -6.78 12.60 -25.72
N LEU A 89 -6.95 12.23 -24.44
CA LEU A 89 -8.25 11.82 -23.90
C LEU A 89 -9.25 12.98 -23.91
N VAL A 90 -8.81 14.20 -23.54
CA VAL A 90 -9.65 15.40 -23.64
C VAL A 90 -10.05 15.66 -25.09
N GLY A 91 -9.12 15.58 -26.04
CA GLY A 91 -9.42 15.69 -27.47
C GLY A 91 -10.42 14.64 -27.96
N LEU A 92 -10.22 13.38 -27.56
CA LEU A 92 -11.12 12.27 -27.86
C LEU A 92 -12.53 12.51 -27.29
N SER A 93 -12.63 13.13 -26.11
CA SER A 93 -13.92 13.48 -25.49
C SER A 93 -14.79 14.37 -26.37
N PHE A 94 -14.18 15.25 -27.18
CA PHE A 94 -14.90 16.11 -28.12
C PHE A 94 -15.35 15.36 -29.39
N VAL A 95 -14.71 14.22 -29.72
CA VAL A 95 -15.04 13.41 -30.91
C VAL A 95 -16.13 12.38 -30.60
N ILE A 96 -15.97 11.61 -29.53
CA ILE A 96 -16.90 10.51 -29.18
C ILE A 96 -17.91 10.90 -28.09
N GLY A 97 -17.78 12.10 -27.53
CA GLY A 97 -18.60 12.61 -26.44
C GLY A 97 -18.03 12.24 -25.05
N PRO A 98 -18.17 13.13 -24.05
CA PRO A 98 -17.59 12.94 -22.72
C PRO A 98 -18.19 11.74 -21.97
N VAL A 99 -19.47 11.44 -22.19
CA VAL A 99 -20.13 10.28 -21.57
C VAL A 99 -19.57 8.96 -22.12
N GLN A 100 -19.27 8.89 -23.42
CA GLN A 100 -18.70 7.69 -24.01
C GLN A 100 -17.25 7.49 -23.52
N LEU A 101 -16.47 8.57 -23.44
CA LEU A 101 -15.12 8.52 -22.87
C LEU A 101 -15.15 8.08 -21.40
N LEU A 102 -16.08 8.61 -20.60
CA LEU A 102 -16.26 8.20 -19.20
C LEU A 102 -16.52 6.70 -19.08
N LYS A 103 -17.37 6.13 -19.96
CA LYS A 103 -17.66 4.69 -19.95
C LYS A 103 -16.46 3.83 -20.34
N LEU A 104 -15.70 4.26 -21.36
CA LEU A 104 -14.59 3.48 -21.92
C LEU A 104 -13.27 3.61 -21.15
N TYR A 105 -13.00 4.79 -20.57
CA TYR A 105 -11.75 5.07 -19.86
C TYR A 105 -11.98 5.40 -18.39
N GLY A 106 -12.92 6.28 -18.07
CA GLY A 106 -13.11 6.76 -16.70
C GLY A 106 -13.56 5.66 -15.73
N ILE A 107 -14.61 4.90 -16.06
CA ILE A 107 -15.12 3.81 -15.21
C ILE A 107 -14.07 2.69 -15.04
N PRO A 108 -13.42 2.16 -16.11
CA PRO A 108 -12.34 1.19 -15.96
C PRO A 108 -11.15 1.72 -15.17
N TYR A 109 -10.77 2.99 -15.35
CA TYR A 109 -9.69 3.62 -14.59
C TYR A 109 -10.04 3.70 -13.10
N LEU A 110 -11.25 4.12 -12.74
CA LEU A 110 -11.70 4.13 -11.34
C LEU A 110 -11.68 2.72 -10.74
N GLY A 111 -12.13 1.72 -11.49
CA GLY A 111 -12.05 0.32 -11.08
C GLY A 111 -10.60 -0.14 -10.84
N ASN A 112 -9.68 0.24 -11.72
CA ASN A 112 -8.25 -0.05 -11.58
C ASN A 112 -7.63 0.65 -10.35
N VAL A 113 -7.93 1.93 -10.13
CA VAL A 113 -7.46 2.69 -8.95
C VAL A 113 -7.97 2.04 -7.67
N MET A 114 -9.27 1.75 -7.59
CA MET A 114 -9.87 1.11 -6.41
C MET A 114 -9.30 -0.27 -6.14
N TRP A 115 -9.06 -1.06 -7.20
CA TRP A 115 -8.44 -2.37 -7.06
C TRP A 115 -6.99 -2.26 -6.62
N LEU A 116 -6.20 -1.37 -7.22
CA LEU A 116 -4.81 -1.13 -6.87
C LEU A 116 -4.66 -0.68 -5.41
N ASP A 117 -5.45 0.31 -4.98
CA ASP A 117 -5.44 0.79 -3.59
C ASP A 117 -5.90 -0.32 -2.63
N LEU A 118 -6.88 -1.16 -3.00
CA LEU A 118 -7.33 -2.27 -2.18
C LEU A 118 -6.22 -3.31 -1.94
N VAL A 119 -5.60 -3.80 -3.02
CA VAL A 119 -4.58 -4.86 -2.92
C VAL A 119 -3.32 -4.33 -2.25
N THR A 120 -2.88 -3.12 -2.62
CA THR A 120 -1.73 -2.46 -1.97
C THR A 120 -2.03 -2.01 -0.55
N TYR A 121 -3.28 -1.85 -0.11
CA TYR A 121 -3.56 -1.68 1.31
C TYR A 121 -3.42 -2.99 2.06
N LEU A 122 -4.10 -4.04 1.57
CA LEU A 122 -4.23 -5.35 2.23
C LEU A 122 -2.93 -6.16 2.28
N HIS A 123 -1.98 -5.86 1.42
CA HIS A 123 -0.64 -6.44 1.52
C HIS A 123 0.11 -5.97 2.77
N HIS A 124 -0.13 -4.73 3.19
CA HIS A 124 0.56 -4.08 4.32
C HIS A 124 -0.30 -3.97 5.59
N HIS A 125 -1.59 -4.34 5.50
CA HIS A 125 -2.61 -4.16 6.54
C HIS A 125 -3.61 -5.31 6.55
N GLY A 126 -4.55 -5.29 7.51
CA GLY A 126 -5.66 -6.26 7.51
C GLY A 126 -5.29 -7.62 8.11
N HIS A 127 -4.21 -7.70 8.85
CA HIS A 127 -3.80 -8.91 9.57
C HIS A 127 -4.64 -9.08 10.86
N GLU A 128 -4.69 -10.30 11.39
CA GLU A 128 -5.38 -10.57 12.67
C GLU A 128 -4.60 -9.99 13.85
N ASP A 129 -3.28 -10.15 13.83
CA ASP A 129 -2.34 -9.55 14.77
C ASP A 129 -1.78 -8.24 14.23
N LYS A 130 -1.54 -7.28 15.12
CA LYS A 130 -0.89 -6.02 14.74
C LYS A 130 0.58 -6.25 14.42
N LEU A 131 1.00 -5.72 13.28
CA LEU A 131 2.38 -5.81 12.83
C LEU A 131 3.24 -4.64 13.39
N PRO A 132 4.51 -4.89 13.75
CA PRO A 132 5.45 -3.90 14.29
C PRO A 132 6.11 -2.98 13.24
N TRP A 133 5.81 -1.70 13.18
CA TRP A 133 6.56 -0.75 12.33
C TRP A 133 7.87 -0.33 12.99
N TYR A 134 8.93 -0.16 12.19
CA TYR A 134 10.29 0.10 12.67
C TYR A 134 10.78 1.52 12.37
N ARG A 135 11.71 2.01 13.20
CA ARG A 135 12.46 3.25 13.00
C ARG A 135 13.95 3.03 13.17
N GLY A 136 14.74 3.93 12.59
CA GLY A 136 16.16 4.06 12.87
C GLY A 136 16.93 2.76 12.65
N LYS A 137 17.68 2.34 13.69
CA LYS A 137 18.57 1.17 13.61
C LYS A 137 17.87 -0.17 13.80
N GLU A 138 16.64 -0.18 14.31
CA GLU A 138 15.84 -1.41 14.45
C GLU A 138 15.29 -1.86 13.11
N TRP A 139 15.16 -0.94 12.14
CA TRP A 139 14.79 -1.28 10.77
C TRP A 139 15.99 -1.85 10.00
N SER A 140 15.77 -2.94 9.27
CA SER A 140 16.60 -3.27 8.11
C SER A 140 15.75 -3.92 7.02
N HIS A 141 16.27 -3.93 5.81
CA HIS A 141 15.56 -4.42 4.61
C HIS A 141 15.05 -5.85 4.80
N LEU A 142 15.93 -6.82 5.13
CA LEU A 142 15.53 -8.21 5.36
C LEU A 142 14.56 -8.37 6.53
N LEU A 143 14.72 -7.56 7.57
CA LEU A 143 13.90 -7.63 8.78
C LEU A 143 12.46 -7.20 8.49
N SER A 144 12.29 -6.16 7.69
CA SER A 144 10.96 -5.67 7.37
C SER A 144 10.17 -6.63 6.49
N TYR A 145 10.83 -7.50 5.73
CA TYR A 145 10.14 -8.50 4.90
C TYR A 145 9.97 -9.86 5.57
N VAL A 146 10.96 -10.30 6.34
CA VAL A 146 11.01 -11.69 6.86
C VAL A 146 10.97 -11.74 8.37
N PHE A 147 11.69 -10.85 9.03
CA PHE A 147 12.01 -10.96 10.45
C PHE A 147 11.77 -9.63 11.13
N GLY A 148 10.58 -9.42 11.69
CA GLY A 148 10.39 -8.28 12.56
C GLY A 148 11.42 -8.29 13.70
N LYS A 149 12.54 -7.57 13.57
CA LYS A 149 13.64 -7.72 14.53
C LYS A 149 13.33 -6.88 15.75
N THR A 150 13.12 -7.57 16.84
CA THR A 150 14.18 -7.62 17.84
C THR A 150 14.80 -9.01 17.76
N GLY A 151 16.11 -9.14 18.01
CA GLY A 151 16.77 -10.45 17.94
C GLY A 151 16.08 -11.46 18.85
N MET A 152 15.93 -12.71 18.39
CA MET A 152 15.79 -13.90 19.24
C MET A 152 14.72 -13.87 20.36
N GLU A 153 13.75 -12.95 20.37
CA GLU A 153 12.73 -12.88 21.44
C GLU A 153 11.30 -12.57 20.97
N LEU A 154 11.08 -12.22 19.69
CA LEU A 154 9.74 -12.18 19.08
C LEU A 154 9.52 -13.38 18.15
N PHE A 155 9.68 -14.59 18.71
CA PHE A 155 9.64 -15.88 18.02
C PHE A 155 8.24 -16.31 17.50
N GLU A 156 7.21 -15.47 17.55
CA GLU A 156 5.82 -15.92 17.33
C GLU A 156 5.09 -15.31 16.13
N ARG A 157 5.67 -14.31 15.43
CA ARG A 157 4.94 -13.54 14.42
C ARG A 157 5.57 -13.67 13.03
N GLY A 158 4.72 -14.00 12.06
CA GLY A 158 5.08 -14.26 10.66
C GLY A 158 5.50 -13.01 9.88
N PRO A 159 5.46 -13.05 8.53
CA PRO A 159 6.01 -12.00 7.70
C PRO A 159 5.17 -10.72 7.79
N TYR A 160 5.82 -9.60 7.56
CA TYR A 160 5.22 -8.27 7.65
C TYR A 160 4.30 -7.97 6.48
N ASP A 161 4.73 -8.37 5.29
CA ASP A 161 3.86 -8.51 4.15
C ASP A 161 3.17 -9.86 4.23
N SER A 162 1.86 -9.87 3.96
CA SER A 162 1.16 -11.13 3.77
C SER A 162 0.83 -11.31 2.31
N ASP A 163 1.23 -12.46 1.78
CA ASP A 163 0.64 -12.96 0.56
C ASP A 163 -0.88 -13.03 0.73
N ARG A 164 -1.62 -12.77 -0.35
CA ARG A 164 -3.08 -12.76 -0.37
C ARG A 164 -3.58 -13.63 -1.50
N ASP A 165 -4.56 -14.48 -1.21
CA ASP A 165 -5.24 -15.24 -2.24
C ASP A 165 -6.49 -14.49 -2.71
N TYR A 166 -6.55 -14.14 -3.99
CA TYR A 166 -7.67 -13.42 -4.61
C TYR A 166 -8.62 -14.33 -5.40
N GLY A 167 -8.49 -15.66 -5.27
CA GLY A 167 -9.37 -16.63 -5.91
C GLY A 167 -9.19 -16.64 -7.43
N TRP A 168 -10.28 -16.55 -8.20
CA TRP A 168 -10.20 -16.54 -9.68
C TRP A 168 -9.50 -15.29 -10.24
N ILE A 169 -9.33 -14.26 -9.43
CA ILE A 169 -8.72 -13.01 -9.87
C ILE A 169 -7.19 -13.14 -9.96
N ASN A 170 -6.55 -14.06 -9.21
CA ASN A 170 -5.08 -14.24 -9.16
C ASN A 170 -4.40 -14.19 -10.54
N ASN A 171 -4.89 -14.95 -11.51
CA ASN A 171 -4.27 -14.98 -12.84
C ASN A 171 -4.51 -13.68 -13.66
N ILE A 172 -5.61 -12.97 -13.39
CA ILE A 172 -6.01 -11.75 -14.13
C ILE A 172 -5.08 -10.58 -13.80
N HIS A 173 -4.67 -10.47 -12.54
CA HIS A 173 -3.74 -9.46 -12.05
C HIS A 173 -2.33 -10.01 -11.78
N HIS A 174 -1.92 -11.04 -12.52
CA HIS A 174 -0.54 -11.54 -12.55
C HIS A 174 -0.01 -11.99 -11.19
N ASP A 175 -0.85 -12.67 -10.40
CA ASP A 175 -0.49 -13.28 -9.13
C ASP A 175 0.13 -12.29 -8.15
N ILE A 176 -0.39 -11.04 -8.15
CA ILE A 176 0.08 -9.94 -7.29
C ILE A 176 0.09 -10.30 -5.80
N GLY A 177 -0.66 -11.34 -5.42
CA GLY A 177 -0.70 -11.90 -4.08
C GLY A 177 0.60 -12.55 -3.63
N THR A 178 1.57 -12.80 -4.51
CA THR A 178 2.95 -13.25 -4.18
C THR A 178 3.84 -12.09 -3.72
N HIS A 179 3.29 -11.27 -2.83
CA HIS A 179 3.79 -9.96 -2.50
C HIS A 179 5.11 -10.02 -1.72
N VAL A 180 5.26 -10.98 -0.80
CA VAL A 180 6.47 -11.12 0.01
C VAL A 180 7.70 -11.32 -0.87
N ILE A 181 7.61 -12.23 -1.85
CA ILE A 181 8.71 -12.51 -2.78
C ILE A 181 8.94 -11.36 -3.75
N HIS A 182 7.86 -10.74 -4.23
CA HIS A 182 7.97 -9.53 -5.05
C HIS A 182 8.78 -8.44 -4.34
N HIS A 183 8.62 -8.31 -3.03
CA HIS A 183 9.33 -7.32 -2.24
C HIS A 183 10.76 -7.69 -1.89
N LEU A 184 11.01 -8.97 -1.59
CA LEU A 184 12.36 -9.47 -1.36
C LEU A 184 13.22 -9.44 -2.63
N PHE A 185 12.61 -9.75 -3.78
CA PHE A 185 13.28 -9.89 -5.06
C PHE A 185 12.47 -9.22 -6.18
N PRO A 186 12.38 -7.87 -6.19
CA PRO A 186 11.57 -7.14 -7.17
C PRO A 186 12.03 -7.31 -8.62
N GLN A 187 13.23 -7.85 -8.83
CA GLN A 187 13.78 -8.17 -10.15
C GLN A 187 13.21 -9.49 -10.72
N ILE A 188 12.61 -10.35 -9.89
CA ILE A 188 11.93 -11.56 -10.37
C ILE A 188 10.66 -11.11 -11.09
N PRO A 189 10.49 -11.48 -12.37
CA PRO A 189 9.31 -11.09 -13.11
C PRO A 189 8.07 -11.83 -12.59
N HIS A 190 6.90 -11.21 -12.72
CA HIS A 190 5.65 -11.70 -12.12
C HIS A 190 5.33 -13.17 -12.48
N TYR A 191 5.67 -13.61 -13.70
CA TYR A 191 5.42 -14.97 -14.18
C TYR A 191 6.32 -16.05 -13.56
N HIS A 192 7.31 -15.69 -12.73
CA HIS A 192 8.11 -16.60 -11.91
C HIS A 192 7.87 -16.44 -10.40
N LEU A 193 6.99 -15.52 -9.97
CA LEU A 193 6.82 -15.25 -8.54
C LEU A 193 6.17 -16.42 -7.78
N ILE A 194 5.27 -17.17 -8.41
CA ILE A 194 4.69 -18.39 -7.79
C ILE A 194 5.80 -19.41 -7.52
N GLU A 195 6.61 -19.73 -8.53
CA GLU A 195 7.73 -20.67 -8.43
C GLU A 195 8.74 -20.22 -7.36
N ALA A 196 9.07 -18.94 -7.34
CA ALA A 196 9.96 -18.36 -6.34
C ALA A 196 9.37 -18.41 -4.92
N THR A 197 8.05 -18.24 -4.78
CA THR A 197 7.33 -18.36 -3.49
C THR A 197 7.35 -19.81 -2.98
N GLU A 198 7.12 -20.78 -3.86
CA GLU A 198 7.22 -22.20 -3.52
C GLU A 198 8.65 -22.58 -3.10
N ALA A 199 9.66 -22.07 -3.80
CA ALA A 199 11.07 -22.31 -3.49
C ALA A 199 11.52 -21.64 -2.18
N ALA A 200 10.96 -20.46 -1.86
CA ALA A 200 11.28 -19.73 -0.63
C ALA A 200 10.56 -20.29 0.61
N ARG A 201 9.40 -20.92 0.45
CA ARG A 201 8.60 -21.50 1.54
C ARG A 201 9.40 -22.34 2.54
N PRO A 202 10.21 -23.34 2.12
CA PRO A 202 11.02 -24.12 3.07
C PRO A 202 12.13 -23.31 3.76
N VAL A 203 12.61 -22.23 3.14
CA VAL A 203 13.63 -21.34 3.72
C VAL A 203 13.02 -20.43 4.77
N LEU A 204 11.81 -19.91 4.51
CA LEU A 204 11.04 -19.08 5.44
C LEU A 204 10.52 -19.91 6.63
N GLY A 205 10.26 -21.20 6.44
CA GLY A 205 9.95 -22.14 7.52
C GLY A 205 8.77 -21.68 8.37
N GLU A 206 8.96 -21.61 9.68
CA GLU A 206 7.93 -21.18 10.66
C GLU A 206 7.48 -19.72 10.48
N TYR A 207 8.28 -18.90 9.79
CA TYR A 207 7.97 -17.51 9.51
C TYR A 207 7.08 -17.35 8.29
N TYR A 208 6.90 -18.38 7.45
CA TYR A 208 5.96 -18.31 6.34
C TYR A 208 4.52 -18.45 6.85
N ARG A 209 3.63 -17.58 6.37
CA ARG A 209 2.20 -17.64 6.68
C ARG A 209 1.44 -17.90 5.39
N GLU A 210 0.75 -19.04 5.35
CA GLU A 210 -0.11 -19.36 4.21
C GLU A 210 -1.23 -18.31 4.08
N PRO A 211 -1.46 -17.77 2.88
CA PRO A 211 -2.61 -16.91 2.66
C PRO A 211 -3.90 -17.69 2.92
N LYS A 212 -4.86 -17.03 3.58
CA LYS A 212 -6.21 -17.57 3.72
C LYS A 212 -6.82 -17.74 2.33
N LYS A 213 -7.18 -18.98 1.98
CA LYS A 213 -7.77 -19.28 0.68
C LYS A 213 -9.09 -18.54 0.48
N SER A 214 -9.21 -17.90 -0.67
CA SER A 214 -10.43 -17.28 -1.15
C SER A 214 -11.38 -18.32 -1.74
N ALA A 215 -12.67 -18.01 -1.67
CA ALA A 215 -13.65 -18.62 -2.57
C ALA A 215 -13.38 -18.12 -4.02
N PRO A 216 -14.20 -18.44 -5.04
CA PRO A 216 -14.03 -17.88 -6.38
C PRO A 216 -13.81 -16.36 -6.41
N LEU A 217 -14.45 -15.64 -5.48
CA LEU A 217 -14.23 -14.21 -5.24
C LEU A 217 -13.76 -13.96 -3.80
N PRO A 218 -12.86 -12.98 -3.57
CA PRO A 218 -12.20 -12.78 -2.29
C PRO A 218 -12.99 -11.88 -1.32
N PHE A 219 -14.30 -12.13 -1.13
CA PHE A 219 -15.15 -11.25 -0.32
C PHE A 219 -14.72 -11.12 1.15
N HIS A 220 -14.00 -12.11 1.68
CA HIS A 220 -13.47 -12.05 3.04
C HIS A 220 -12.47 -10.89 3.24
N LEU A 221 -11.75 -10.49 2.18
CA LEU A 221 -10.79 -9.39 2.21
C LEU A 221 -11.46 -8.03 2.43
N LEU A 222 -12.73 -7.87 2.06
CA LEU A 222 -13.50 -6.67 2.41
C LEU A 222 -13.70 -6.56 3.93
N GLY A 223 -13.89 -7.69 4.61
CA GLY A 223 -13.96 -7.75 6.07
C GLY A 223 -12.62 -7.37 6.71
N ASP A 224 -11.51 -7.82 6.13
CA ASP A 224 -10.15 -7.47 6.57
C ASP A 224 -9.87 -5.98 6.41
N LEU A 225 -10.22 -5.41 5.25
CA LEU A 225 -10.13 -3.98 4.97
C LEU A 225 -10.92 -3.16 5.99
N ILE A 226 -12.22 -3.47 6.17
CA ILE A 226 -13.10 -2.73 7.10
C ILE A 226 -12.59 -2.83 8.53
N ARG A 227 -12.13 -4.02 8.95
CA ARG A 227 -11.57 -4.23 10.29
C ARG A 227 -10.32 -3.39 10.51
N SER A 228 -9.42 -3.39 9.53
CA SER A 228 -8.16 -2.64 9.62
C SER A 228 -8.38 -1.14 9.62
N LEU A 229 -9.20 -0.61 8.70
CA LEU A 229 -9.52 0.83 8.67
C LEU A 229 -10.16 1.33 9.99
N LYS A 230 -10.83 0.45 10.74
CA LYS A 230 -11.39 0.75 12.06
C LYS A 230 -10.39 0.63 13.21
N LYS A 231 -9.23 0.01 13.03
CA LYS A 231 -8.28 -0.31 14.12
C LYS A 231 -6.92 0.35 13.94
N ASP A 232 -6.52 0.61 12.70
CA ASP A 232 -5.15 0.97 12.34
C ASP A 232 -5.10 2.44 11.91
N HIS A 233 -5.05 3.35 12.89
CA HIS A 233 -5.17 4.79 12.61
C HIS A 233 -3.83 5.54 12.67
N TYR A 234 -3.00 5.24 13.67
CA TYR A 234 -1.72 5.90 13.88
C TYR A 234 -0.76 5.02 14.68
N VAL A 235 0.51 5.40 14.75
CA VAL A 235 1.52 4.79 15.63
C VAL A 235 2.07 5.82 16.61
N SER A 236 2.52 5.38 17.78
CA SER A 236 3.15 6.23 18.81
C SER A 236 4.29 7.07 18.23
N ASP A 237 4.37 8.36 18.60
CA ASP A 237 5.52 9.22 18.26
C ASP A 237 6.82 8.77 18.93
N VAL A 238 6.74 7.92 19.96
CA VAL A 238 7.88 7.42 20.75
C VAL A 238 8.09 5.92 20.52
N GLY A 239 9.36 5.50 20.48
CA GLY A 239 9.80 4.11 20.39
C GLY A 239 10.34 3.75 18.99
N ASP A 240 11.25 2.79 18.93
CA ASP A 240 11.86 2.36 17.67
C ASP A 240 11.10 1.20 17.01
N VAL A 241 10.30 0.47 17.79
CA VAL A 241 9.36 -0.56 17.34
C VAL A 241 7.98 -0.18 17.84
N VAL A 242 7.04 0.06 16.92
CA VAL A 242 5.70 0.59 17.25
C VAL A 242 4.60 -0.19 16.56
N TYR A 243 3.41 -0.16 17.15
CA TYR A 243 2.24 -0.85 16.60
C TYR A 243 1.13 0.15 16.36
N TYR A 244 0.28 -0.16 15.38
CA TYR A 244 -0.92 0.61 15.12
C TYR A 244 -1.78 0.76 16.38
N GLN A 245 -2.40 1.92 16.53
CA GLN A 245 -3.31 2.27 17.61
C GLN A 245 -4.66 2.71 17.05
N THR A 246 -5.69 2.48 17.86
CA THR A 246 -7.08 2.77 17.50
C THR A 246 -7.48 4.14 18.05
N ASP A 247 -8.05 5.00 17.20
CA ASP A 247 -8.75 6.20 17.66
C ASP A 247 -10.19 5.81 18.09
N PRO A 248 -10.53 5.95 19.39
CA PRO A 248 -11.88 5.65 19.89
C PRO A 248 -12.95 6.61 19.32
N GLN A 249 -12.57 7.82 18.90
CA GLN A 249 -13.50 8.82 18.37
C GLN A 249 -13.95 8.49 16.94
N LEU A 250 -13.05 7.94 16.12
CA LEU A 250 -13.36 7.50 14.75
C LEU A 250 -14.18 6.20 14.71
N THR A 251 -14.06 5.36 15.74
CA THR A 251 -14.80 4.09 15.84
C THR A 251 -16.18 4.23 16.48
N GLY A 252 -16.53 5.41 16.97
CA GLY A 252 -17.80 5.68 17.65
C GLY A 252 -17.91 5.04 19.04
N ALA A 253 -16.78 4.63 19.65
CA ALA A 253 -16.75 3.95 20.93
C ALA A 253 -16.90 4.89 22.15
N GLU A 254 -16.77 6.20 21.96
CA GLU A 254 -17.07 7.21 23.00
C GLU A 254 -18.57 7.60 23.01
N LYS A 255 -19.45 6.63 23.26
CA LYS A 255 -20.79 6.89 23.80
C LYS A 255 -21.16 5.81 24.81
N SER A 256 -20.56 5.86 26.00
CA SER A 256 -21.16 5.40 27.25
C SER A 256 -20.50 6.09 28.44
#